data_AF-A0A357LF16-F1
#
_entry.id   AF-A0A357LF16-F1
#
_cell.length_a   1.000
_cell.length_b   1.000
_cell.length_c   1.000
_cell.angle_alpha   90.00
_cell.angle_beta   90.00
_cell.angle_gamma   90.00
#
_symmetry.space_group_name_H-M   'P 1'
#
loop_
_entity.id
_entity.type
_entity.pdbx_description
1 polymer ?
#
loop_
_entity_poly.entity_id
_entity_poly.type
_entity_poly.pdbx_seq_one_letter_code
_entity_poly.pdbx_strand_id
1 'polypeptide(L)'
;QLDLPAWLKRRGIIAVAGVDTRALTNKIRETGMAHAVISHNASGQFDEAALIARAKAWRGLEGRDLAREVSTLQAYTHDET
;
A
#
# COMPACT_ATOMS: atom_id res chain seq x y z
N GLN A 1 -17.05 -6.93 16.53
CA GLN A 1 -16.19 -6.03 15.74
C GLN A 1 -14.76 -6.57 15.81
N LEU A 2 -14.02 -6.64 14.69
CA LEU A 2 -12.61 -7.02 14.75
C LEU A 2 -11.77 -5.82 15.16
N ASP A 3 -10.67 -6.08 15.87
CA ASP A 3 -9.61 -5.08 16.04
C ASP A 3 -8.85 -4.86 14.71
N LEU A 4 -8.06 -3.80 14.66
CA LEU A 4 -7.31 -3.44 13.44
C LEU A 4 -6.36 -4.57 12.98
N PRO A 5 -5.55 -5.20 13.85
CA PRO A 5 -4.68 -6.30 13.45
C PRO A 5 -5.44 -7.50 12.85
N ALA A 6 -6.55 -7.94 13.46
CA ALA A 6 -7.34 -9.05 12.96
C ALA A 6 -8.01 -8.70 11.63
N TRP A 7 -8.47 -7.45 11.47
CA TRP A 7 -9.07 -6.98 10.22
C TRP A 7 -8.07 -6.96 9.06
N LEU A 8 -6.83 -6.47 9.29
CA LEU A 8 -5.76 -6.44 8.29
C LEU A 8 -5.36 -7.84 7.84
N LYS A 9 -5.16 -8.77 8.80
CA LYS A 9 -4.85 -10.18 8.52
C LYS A 9 -5.93 -10.84 7.67
N ARG A 10 -7.21 -10.64 8.03
CA ARG A 10 -8.35 -11.21 7.28
C ARG A 10 -8.40 -10.72 5.82
N ARG A 11 -7.95 -9.51 5.53
CA ARG A 11 -7.93 -8.92 4.18
C ARG A 11 -6.62 -9.12 3.42
N GLY A 12 -5.62 -9.76 4.03
CA GLY A 12 -4.30 -9.94 3.41
C GLY A 12 -3.54 -8.62 3.21
N ILE A 13 -3.82 -7.59 4.03
CA ILE A 13 -3.16 -6.29 3.93
C ILE A 13 -1.89 -6.29 4.79
N ILE A 14 -0.75 -6.01 4.17
CA ILE A 14 0.53 -5.84 4.86
C ILE A 14 0.59 -4.43 5.46
N ALA A 15 0.94 -4.33 6.74
CA ALA A 15 1.11 -3.07 7.45
C ALA A 15 2.35 -3.12 8.36
N VAL A 16 2.89 -1.93 8.68
CA VAL A 16 4.04 -1.76 9.58
C VAL A 16 3.71 -0.66 10.61
N ALA A 17 4.17 -0.84 11.85
CA ALA A 17 4.02 0.12 12.94
C ALA A 17 5.36 0.28 13.67
N GLY A 18 5.49 1.35 14.47
CA GLY A 18 6.73 1.65 15.20
C GLY A 18 7.82 2.33 14.36
N VAL A 19 7.48 2.80 13.16
CA VAL A 19 8.37 3.60 12.31
C VAL A 19 8.18 5.10 12.59
N ASP A 20 9.21 5.91 12.37
CA ASP A 20 9.09 7.36 12.46
C ASP A 20 8.32 7.90 11.24
N THR A 21 6.99 7.93 11.37
CA THR A 21 6.09 8.47 10.34
C THR A 21 6.27 9.96 10.13
N ARG A 22 6.83 10.70 11.11
CA ARG A 22 7.12 12.13 11.00
C ARG A 22 8.33 12.36 10.08
N ALA A 23 9.41 11.61 10.29
CA ALA A 23 10.58 11.64 9.40
C ALA A 23 10.19 11.22 7.97
N LEU A 24 9.38 10.17 7.82
CA LEU A 24 8.87 9.75 6.51
C LEU A 24 8.05 10.87 5.83
N THR A 25 7.16 11.53 6.57
CA THR A 25 6.35 12.64 6.04
C THR A 25 7.23 13.82 5.62
N ASN A 26 8.23 14.18 6.42
CA ASN A 26 9.18 15.25 6.05
C ASN A 26 9.95 14.89 4.77
N LYS A 27 10.41 13.65 4.65
CA LYS A 27 11.12 13.18 3.45
C LYS A 27 10.26 13.28 2.19
N ILE A 28 9.00 12.84 2.25
CA ILE A 28 8.05 12.96 1.13
C ILE A 28 7.82 14.42 0.77
N ARG A 29 7.69 15.32 1.76
CA ARG A 29 7.50 16.74 1.53
C ARG A 29 8.68 17.39 0.81
N GLU A 30 9.90 17.01 1.17
CA GLU A 30 11.13 17.61 0.65
C GLU A 30 11.55 17.04 -0.70
N THR A 31 11.32 15.73 -0.92
CA THR A 31 11.88 15.01 -2.08
C THR A 31 10.84 14.42 -3.03
N GLY A 32 9.55 14.62 -2.74
CA GLY A 32 8.46 14.01 -3.47
C GLY A 32 8.16 12.58 -3.04
N MET A 33 7.13 11.99 -3.64
CA MET A 33 6.68 10.63 -3.31
C MET A 33 7.63 9.59 -3.89
N ALA A 34 8.22 8.77 -3.01
CA ALA A 34 9.05 7.65 -3.43
C ALA A 34 8.22 6.39 -3.73
N HIS A 35 8.68 5.59 -4.69
CA HIS A 35 8.22 4.21 -4.82
C HIS A 35 8.75 3.40 -3.63
N ALA A 36 7.86 2.67 -2.94
CA ALA A 36 8.21 1.92 -1.75
C ALA A 36 7.56 0.53 -1.74
N VAL A 37 8.15 -0.39 -0.98
CA VAL A 37 7.62 -1.73 -0.75
C VAL A 37 7.61 -2.00 0.74
N ILE A 38 6.49 -2.54 1.24
CA ILE A 38 6.41 -3.13 2.58
C ILE A 38 6.33 -4.65 2.39
N SER A 39 7.17 -5.39 3.09
CA SER A 39 7.23 -6.85 3.02
C SER A 39 7.01 -7.46 4.40
N HIS A 40 6.31 -8.58 4.45
CA HIS A 40 6.11 -9.37 5.66
C HIS A 40 6.59 -10.81 5.41
N ASN A 41 7.51 -11.27 6.25
CA ASN A 41 7.95 -12.66 6.29
C ASN A 41 7.91 -13.15 7.74
N ALA A 42 7.15 -14.23 8.00
CA ALA A 42 7.01 -14.82 9.34
C ALA A 42 8.34 -15.37 9.90
N SER A 43 9.25 -15.78 9.02
CA SER A 43 10.60 -16.25 9.39
C SER A 43 11.62 -15.11 9.55
N GLY A 44 11.22 -13.85 9.30
CA GLY A 44 12.09 -12.69 9.43
C GLY A 44 13.21 -12.59 8.39
N GLN A 45 13.17 -13.41 7.34
CA GLN A 45 14.17 -13.40 6.26
C GLN A 45 13.75 -12.43 5.16
N PHE A 46 14.56 -11.41 4.91
CA PHE A 46 14.30 -10.40 3.90
C PHE A 46 15.50 -10.27 2.96
N ASP A 47 15.24 -10.30 1.66
CA ASP A 47 16.22 -9.93 0.64
C ASP A 47 16.06 -8.44 0.33
N GLU A 48 16.86 -7.63 1.01
CA GLU A 48 16.81 -6.17 0.87
C GLU A 48 17.10 -5.72 -0.57
N ALA A 49 18.05 -6.38 -1.25
CA ALA A 49 18.41 -6.05 -2.63
C ALA A 49 17.24 -6.31 -3.58
N ALA A 50 16.54 -7.43 -3.42
CA ALA A 50 15.34 -7.74 -4.18
C ALA A 50 14.19 -6.77 -3.89
N LEU A 51 14.00 -6.35 -2.63
CA LEU A 51 12.97 -5.39 -2.25
C LEU A 51 13.22 -4.00 -2.85
N ILE A 52 14.47 -3.54 -2.81
CA ILE A 52 14.89 -2.28 -3.45
C ILE A 52 14.69 -2.36 -4.96
N ALA A 53 15.10 -3.46 -5.60
CA ALA A 53 14.90 -3.66 -7.03
C ALA A 53 13.41 -3.62 -7.40
N ARG A 54 12.55 -4.26 -6.61
CA ARG A 54 11.09 -4.24 -6.80
C ARG A 54 10.51 -2.82 -6.66
N ALA A 55 10.94 -2.06 -5.66
CA ALA A 55 10.50 -0.68 -5.49
C ALA A 55 10.89 0.20 -6.69
N LYS A 56 12.15 0.08 -7.15
CA LYS A 56 12.64 0.82 -8.32
C LYS A 56 11.96 0.41 -9.63
N ALA A 57 11.64 -0.87 -9.79
CA ALA A 57 11.02 -1.41 -11.00
C ALA A 57 9.52 -1.07 -11.13
N TRP A 58 8.88 -0.57 -10.05
CA TRP A 58 7.48 -0.17 -10.13
C TRP A 58 7.33 1.04 -11.05
N ARG A 59 6.43 0.93 -12.04
CA ARG A 59 6.22 1.96 -13.08
C ARG A 59 5.47 3.21 -12.58
N GLY A 60 5.17 3.30 -11.29
CA GLY A 60 4.40 4.42 -10.72
C GLY A 60 2.91 4.35 -11.04
N LEU A 61 2.19 5.43 -10.74
CA LEU A 61 0.75 5.58 -11.00
C LEU A 61 0.46 6.34 -12.30
N GLU A 62 1.44 7.08 -12.80
CA GLU A 62 1.28 7.91 -13.99
C GLU A 62 0.90 7.06 -15.21
N GLY A 63 -0.17 7.46 -15.90
CA GLY A 63 -0.70 6.76 -17.07
C GLY A 63 -1.44 5.45 -16.77
N ARG A 64 -1.69 5.09 -15.49
CA ARG A 64 -2.53 3.93 -15.14
C ARG A 64 -3.99 4.33 -14.92
N ASP A 65 -4.90 3.64 -15.63
CA ASP A 65 -6.34 3.71 -15.37
C ASP A 65 -6.72 2.74 -14.23
N LEU A 66 -6.65 3.26 -13.01
CA LEU A 66 -7.08 2.52 -11.81
C LEU A 66 -8.60 2.54 -11.64
N ALA A 67 -9.30 3.52 -12.22
CA ALA A 67 -10.74 3.65 -12.08
C ALA A 67 -11.45 2.45 -12.70
N ARG A 68 -10.99 1.99 -13.86
CA ARG A 68 -11.51 0.78 -14.50
C ARG A 68 -11.38 -0.48 -13.63
N GLU A 69 -10.31 -0.61 -12.86
CA GLU A 69 -10.06 -1.80 -12.03
C GLU A 69 -10.99 -1.90 -10.82
N VAL A 70 -11.51 -0.76 -10.35
CA VAL A 70 -12.33 -0.69 -9.13
C VAL A 70 -13.79 -0.30 -9.39
N SER A 71 -14.15 0.00 -10.65
CA SER A 71 -15.53 0.33 -11.02
C SER A 71 -16.46 -0.88 -10.96
N THR A 72 -17.74 -0.65 -10.70
CA THR A 72 -18.77 -1.69 -10.81
C THR A 72 -18.94 -2.14 -12.26
N LEU A 73 -19.21 -3.43 -12.47
CA LEU A 73 -19.49 -3.99 -13.79
C LEU A 73 -20.93 -3.70 -14.26
N GLN A 74 -21.82 -3.35 -13.32
CA GLN A 74 -23.24 -3.13 -13.59
C GLN A 74 -23.71 -1.85 -12.91
N ALA A 75 -24.58 -1.11 -13.61
CA ALA A 75 -25.25 0.04 -13.04
C ALA A 75 -26.19 -0.39 -11.90
N TYR A 76 -26.23 0.41 -10.84
CA TYR A 76 -27.14 0.22 -9.71
C TYR A 76 -27.63 1.59 -9.22
N THR A 77 -28.83 1.63 -8.65
CA THR A 77 -29.36 2.83 -8.00
C THR A 77 -28.89 2.86 -6.55
N HIS A 78 -28.46 4.03 -6.08
CA HIS A 78 -28.16 4.25 -4.68
C HIS A 78 -29.18 5.24 -4.12
N ASP A 79 -30.03 4.77 -3.21
CA ASP A 79 -30.94 5.63 -2.45
C ASP A 79 -30.20 6.05 -1.16
N GLU A 80 -29.70 7.29 -1.13
CA GLU A 80 -29.16 7.88 0.10
C GLU A 80 -30.34 8.26 1.01
N THR A 81 -30.35 7.73 2.24
CA THR A 81 -31.29 8.10 3.30
C THR A 81 -30.55 8.81 4.43
#